data_AF-A0A1F9QAQ4-F1
#
_entry.id   AF-A0A1F9QAQ4-F1
#
_cell.length_a   1.000
_cell.length_b   1.000
_cell.length_c   1.000
_cell.angle_alpha   90.00
_cell.angle_beta   90.00
_cell.angle_gamma   90.00
#
_symmetry.space_group_name_H-M   'P 1'
#
loop_
_entity.id
_entity.type
_entity.pdbx_description
1 polymer ?
#
loop_
_entity_poly.entity_id
_entity_poly.type
_entity_poly.pdbx_seq_one_letter_code
_entity_poly.pdbx_strand_id
1 'polypeptide(L)' 'MELDWQLIFIALGLAFLLEGLPYFILAERMPAILLTLASRPPRALRILGLTSMILGVLLVALGRSL' A
#
# COMPACT_ATOMS: atom_id res chain seq x y z
N MET A 1 -22.06 -9.98 11.02
CA MET A 1 -21.44 -9.90 9.69
C MET A 1 -20.51 -11.09 9.58
N GLU A 2 -20.80 -12.04 8.71
CA GLU A 2 -19.87 -13.13 8.45
C GLU A 2 -18.68 -12.57 7.68
N LEU A 3 -17.47 -12.93 8.11
CA LEU A 3 -16.25 -12.45 7.48
C LEU A 3 -16.02 -13.25 6.19
N ASP A 4 -16.03 -12.59 5.04
CA ASP A 4 -15.73 -13.25 3.77
C ASP A 4 -14.22 -13.50 3.67
N TRP A 5 -13.80 -14.71 4.02
CA TRP A 5 -12.41 -15.13 3.97
C TRP A 5 -11.83 -15.11 2.56
N GLN A 6 -12.64 -15.39 1.53
CA GLN A 6 -12.18 -15.35 0.14
C GLN A 6 -11.81 -13.93 -0.25
N LEU A 7 -12.65 -12.95 0.09
CA LEU A 7 -12.36 -11.54 -0.14
C LEU A 7 -11.05 -11.11 0.53
N ILE A 8 -10.82 -11.56 1.77
CA ILE A 8 -9.60 -11.23 2.53
C ILE A 8 -8.36 -11.80 1.84
N PHE A 9 -8.37 -13.07 1.44
CA PHE A 9 -7.21 -13.68 0.76
C PHE A 9 -6.92 -13.02 -0.59
N ILE A 10 -7.95 -12.66 -1.36
CA ILE A 10 -7.78 -11.92 -2.61
C ILE A 10 -7.16 -10.54 -2.36
N ALA A 11 -7.73 -9.78 -1.43
CA ALA A 11 -7.24 -8.45 -1.09
C ALA A 11 -5.79 -8.49 -0.59
N LEU A 12 -5.47 -9.46 0.28
CA LEU A 12 -4.13 -9.66 0.81
C LEU A 12 -3.14 -10.08 -0.29
N GLY A 13 -3.52 -11.00 -1.18
CA GLY A 13 -2.69 -11.41 -2.31
C GLY A 13 -2.38 -10.26 -3.26
N LEU A 14 -3.37 -9.42 -3.56
CA LEU A 14 -3.17 -8.20 -4.35
C LEU A 14 -2.27 -7.18 -3.64
N ALA A 15 -2.41 -7.01 -2.33
CA ALA A 15 -1.52 -6.16 -1.55
C ALA A 15 -0.06 -6.63 -1.64
N PHE A 16 0.22 -7.92 -1.46
CA PHE A 16 1.57 -8.49 -1.62
C PHE A 16 2.12 -8.32 -3.03
N LEU A 17 1.30 -8.54 -4.06
CA LEU A 17 1.72 -8.35 -5.45
C LEU A 17 2.11 -6.88 -5.70
N LEU A 18 1.24 -5.94 -5.32
CA LEU A 18 1.46 -4.52 -5.54
C LEU A 18 2.64 -3.99 -4.72
N GLU A 19 2.80 -4.44 -3.47
CA GLU A 19 3.93 -4.06 -2.63
C GLU A 19 5.25 -4.68 -3.14
N GLY A 20 5.21 -5.90 -3.68
CA GLY A 20 6.37 -6.61 -4.23
C GLY A 20 6.87 -6.05 -5.57
N LEU A 21 5.98 -5.45 -6.37
CA LEU A 21 6.33 -4.90 -7.70
C LEU A 21 7.49 -3.90 -7.68
N PRO A 22 7.51 -2.86 -6.81
CA PRO A 22 8.66 -1.97 -6.67
C PRO A 22 9.95 -2.69 -6.32
N TYR A 23 9.91 -3.71 -5.45
CA TYR A 23 11.10 -4.48 -5.08
C TYR A 23 11.65 -5.30 -6.25
N PHE A 24 10.78 -5.76 -7.16
CA PHE A 24 11.19 -6.55 -8.32
C PHE A 24 11.64 -5.69 -9.50
N ILE A 25 10.83 -4.69 -9.90
CA ILE A 25 11.08 -3.87 -11.10
C ILE A 25 12.10 -2.76 -10.82
N LEU A 26 12.14 -2.23 -9.60
CA LEU A 26 12.98 -1.08 -9.22
C LEU A 26 14.00 -1.46 -8.12
N ALA A 27 14.44 -2.72 -8.13
CA ALA A 27 15.33 -3.30 -7.11
C ALA A 27 16.56 -2.43 -6.83
N GLU A 28 17.16 -1.84 -7.88
CA GLU A 28 18.36 -1.00 -7.77
C GLU A 28 18.10 0.33 -7.05
N ARG A 29 16.85 0.85 -7.10
CA ARG A 29 16.47 2.14 -6.49
C ARG A 29 15.91 1.97 -5.07
N MET A 30 15.39 0.80 -4.74
CA MET A 30 14.74 0.54 -3.45
C MET A 30 15.62 0.85 -2.23
N PRO A 31 16.93 0.53 -2.18
CA PRO A 31 17.77 0.88 -1.05
C PRO A 31 17.80 2.39 -0.77
N ALA A 32 17.93 3.22 -1.82
CA ALA A 32 17.93 4.68 -1.69
C ALA A 32 16.56 5.22 -1.23
N ILE A 33 15.47 4.64 -1.74
CA ILE A 33 14.09 5.00 -1.35
C ILE A 33 13.88 4.69 0.14
N LEU A 34 14.28 3.50 0.60
CA LEU A 34 14.14 3.07 1.99
C LEU A 34 14.97 3.93 2.95
N LEU A 35 16.23 4.27 2.59
CA LEU A 35 17.05 5.19 3.37
C LEU A 35 16.42 6.60 3.45
N THR A 36 15.84 7.06 2.33
CA THR A 36 15.11 8.34 2.29
C THR A 36 13.90 8.31 3.21
N LEU A 37 13.14 7.21 3.27
CA LEU A 37 12.02 7.05 4.19
C LEU A 37 12.48 6.98 5.65
N ALA A 38 13.54 6.22 5.94
CA ALA A 38 14.08 6.04 7.28
C ALA A 38 14.58 7.35 7.91
N SER A 39 15.07 8.29 7.09
CA SER A 39 15.54 9.61 7.55
C SER A 39 14.41 10.62 7.79
N ARG A 40 13.15 10.32 7.43
CA ARG A 40 12.02 11.24 7.65
C ARG A 40 11.57 11.24 9.11
N PRO A 41 11.12 12.39 9.64
CA PRO A 41 10.54 12.45 10.97
C PRO A 41 9.22 11.64 11.02
N PRO A 42 8.83 11.08 12.19
CA PRO A 42 7.63 10.27 12.33
C PRO A 42 6.34 10.95 11.84
N ARG A 43 6.24 12.28 11.96
CA ARG A 43 5.09 13.05 11.46
C ARG A 43 4.93 12.91 9.94
N ALA A 44 6.01 12.94 9.17
CA ALA A 44 5.96 12.81 7.72
C ALA A 44 5.52 11.40 7.31
N LEU A 45 6.02 10.37 8.00
CA LEU A 45 5.61 8.97 7.77
C LEU A 45 4.11 8.76 8.09
N ARG A 46 3.61 9.37 9.16
CA ARG A 46 2.17 9.33 9.51
C ARG A 46 1.31 10.00 8.44
N ILE A 47 1.73 11.14 7.91
CA ILE A 47 1.00 11.84 6.83
C ILE A 47 1.00 10.96 5.57
N LEU A 48 2.15 10.39 5.20
CA LEU A 48 2.25 9.48 4.05
C LEU A 48 1.30 8.28 4.20
N GLY A 49 1.31 7.63 5.37
CA GLY A 49 0.39 6.53 5.68
C GLY A 49 -1.09 6.94 5.67
N LEU A 50 -1.42 8.10 6.23
CA LEU A 50 -2.81 8.59 6.20
C LEU A 50 -3.27 8.87 4.77
N THR A 51 -2.42 9.50 3.95
CA THR A 51 -2.74 9.76 2.55
C THR A 51 -2.91 8.48 1.74
N SER A 52 -2.07 7.45 1.96
CA SER A 52 -2.22 6.16 1.29
C SER A 52 -3.49 5.43 1.72
N MET A 53 -3.84 5.48 3.01
CA MET A 53 -5.11 4.92 3.51
C MET A 53 -6.33 5.61 2.89
N ILE A 54 -6.35 6.95 2.83
CA ILE A 54 -7.45 7.71 2.21
C ILE A 54 -7.57 7.32 0.73
N LEU A 55 -6.47 7.29 -0.01
CA LEU A 55 -6.47 6.87 -1.42
C LEU A 55 -6.97 5.43 -1.58
N GLY A 56 -6.58 4.52 -0.70
CA GLY A 56 -7.08 3.14 -0.69
C GLY A 56 -8.60 3.07 -0.52
N VAL A 57 -9.16 3.84 0.43
CA VAL A 57 -10.61 3.94 0.62
C VAL A 57 -11.31 4.51 -0.62
N LEU A 58 -10.74 5.55 -1.23
CA LEU A 58 -11.29 6.16 -2.45
C LEU A 58 -11.28 5.18 -3.63
N LEU A 59 -10.21 4.39 -3.79
CA LEU A 59 -10.12 3.36 -4.83
C LEU A 59 -11.16 2.26 -4.62
N VAL A 60 -11.37 1.81 -3.39
CA VAL A 60 -12.44 0.84 -3.07
C VAL A 60 -13.81 1.43 -3.37
N ALA A 61 -14.06 2.69 -3.00
CA ALA A 61 -15.32 3.37 -3.30
C ALA A 61 -15.57 3.48 -4.81
N LEU A 62 -14.54 3.86 -5.58
CA LEU A 62 -14.61 3.92 -7.04
C LEU A 62 -14.90 2.55 -7.64
N GLY A 63 -14.17 1.51 -7.24
CA GLY A 63 -14.37 0.15 -7.71
C GLY A 63 -15.76 -0.42 -7.39
N ARG A 64 -16.42 0.06 -6.33
CA ARG A 64 -17.81 -0.30 -6.00
C ARG A 64 -18.86 0.51 -6.77
N SER A 65 -18.47 1.65 -7.34
CA SER A 65 -19.36 2.55 -8.10
C SER A 65 -19.36 2.30 -9.61
N LEU A 66 -18.40 1.51 -10.10
CA LEU A 66 -18.31 1.01 -11.48
C LEU A 66 -19.16 -0.26 -11.63
#